data_AF-A0A0Q6ACI9-F1
#
_entry.id   AF-A0A0Q6ACI9-F1
#
_cell.length_a   1.000
_cell.length_b   1.000
_cell.length_c   1.000
_cell.angle_alpha   90.00
_cell.angle_beta   90.00
_cell.angle_gamma   90.00
#
_symmetry.space_group_name_H-M   'P 1'
#
loop_
_entity.id
_entity.type
_entity.pdbx_description
1 polymer ?
#
loop_
_entity_poly.entity_id
_entity_poly.type
_entity_poly.pdbx_seq_one_letter_code
_entity_poly.pdbx_strand_id
1 'polypeptide(L)'
;MNKKLPSHKFQFSKIHLLWDSYQKIVLNIIIVSIILLSSVMKAQSSLTIPNLAVTGSFTGPLANVARNYQMIIDDSQLTALAGKSLTSISFRLPTTVTASWPVADTTFSDYQIYLSNGVEPADRQLNFAANIVGAQTQVRSGSLLIPANAVSDGTNFTFNINFTTPYLYTGNNLVIEIRHTGSNGSSTSIHAAGISTAGYGSLFTACWSSDASVLQGNFSYVKINSSGTLGVKSVEINGETSVYPNPVKDLLYVKSTDDLVELKIFNFVGQQVYSQKNVTKNPQLNVSGLAKGNYVLQMIDKNGNSSSTKFIKDSD
;
A
#
# COMPACT_ATOMS: atom_id res chain seq x y z
N MET A 1 -82.79 -26.01 22.64
CA MET A 1 -83.01 -24.64 23.16
C MET A 1 -81.69 -24.16 23.77
N ASN A 2 -81.12 -23.08 23.23
CA ASN A 2 -79.75 -22.60 23.48
C ASN A 2 -79.44 -22.24 24.94
N LYS A 3 -78.24 -22.58 25.43
CA LYS A 3 -77.48 -21.72 26.36
C LYS A 3 -76.00 -21.68 25.94
N LYS A 4 -75.57 -20.50 25.45
CA LYS A 4 -74.16 -20.13 25.20
C LYS A 4 -73.45 -19.88 26.54
N LEU A 5 -72.21 -20.35 26.69
CA LEU A 5 -71.25 -19.80 27.66
C LEU A 5 -70.49 -18.62 27.03
N PRO A 6 -70.12 -17.58 27.80
CA PRO A 6 -69.35 -16.45 27.30
C PRO A 6 -67.85 -16.76 27.22
N SER A 7 -67.19 -16.24 26.18
CA SER A 7 -65.74 -16.35 25.95
C SER A 7 -64.98 -15.19 26.60
N HIS A 8 -63.91 -15.50 27.35
CA HIS A 8 -62.90 -14.52 27.74
C HIS A 8 -61.87 -14.37 26.61
N LYS A 9 -61.74 -13.16 26.06
CA LYS A 9 -60.65 -12.79 25.14
C LYS A 9 -59.36 -12.60 25.93
N PHE A 10 -58.37 -13.46 25.71
CA PHE A 10 -56.99 -13.20 26.11
C PHE A 10 -56.29 -12.25 25.11
N GLN A 11 -55.58 -11.27 25.65
CA GLN A 11 -54.91 -10.17 24.95
C GLN A 11 -53.67 -10.65 24.17
N PHE A 12 -53.78 -10.74 22.83
CA PHE A 12 -52.67 -11.09 21.92
C PHE A 12 -51.77 -9.91 21.50
N SER A 13 -52.06 -8.67 21.94
CA SER A 13 -51.43 -7.46 21.39
C SER A 13 -49.97 -7.23 21.85
N LYS A 14 -49.60 -7.61 23.07
CA LYS A 14 -48.27 -7.26 23.64
C LYS A 14 -47.10 -8.12 23.12
N ILE A 15 -47.36 -9.36 22.71
CA ILE A 15 -46.31 -10.31 22.28
C ILE A 15 -45.78 -9.95 20.88
N HIS A 16 -46.63 -9.43 20.00
CA HIS A 16 -46.23 -9.03 18.64
C HIS A 16 -45.31 -7.80 18.64
N LEU A 17 -45.55 -6.83 19.53
CA LEU A 17 -44.73 -5.62 19.66
C LEU A 17 -43.30 -5.91 20.15
N LEU A 18 -43.11 -6.94 20.97
CA LEU A 18 -41.81 -7.33 21.50
C LEU A 18 -40.93 -8.02 20.43
N TRP A 19 -41.53 -8.80 19.53
CA TRP A 19 -40.82 -9.48 18.44
C TRP A 19 -40.29 -8.49 17.38
N ASP A 20 -41.11 -7.50 17.01
CA ASP A 20 -40.75 -6.47 16.03
C ASP A 20 -39.63 -5.55 16.53
N SER A 21 -39.65 -5.27 17.84
CA SER A 21 -38.61 -4.48 18.51
C SER A 21 -37.27 -5.24 18.57
N TYR A 22 -37.31 -6.54 18.87
CA TYR A 22 -36.13 -7.41 18.87
C TYR A 22 -35.53 -7.57 17.47
N GLN A 23 -36.34 -7.74 16.42
CA GLN A 23 -35.83 -7.82 15.05
C GLN A 23 -35.19 -6.50 14.59
N LYS A 24 -35.76 -5.34 14.95
CA LYS A 24 -35.16 -4.04 14.66
C LYS A 24 -33.86 -3.80 15.42
N ILE A 25 -33.77 -4.22 16.69
CA ILE A 25 -32.54 -4.11 17.49
C ILE A 25 -31.45 -5.04 16.93
N VAL A 26 -31.77 -6.29 16.59
CA VAL A 26 -30.81 -7.24 16.00
C VAL A 26 -30.36 -6.76 14.62
N LEU A 27 -31.28 -6.26 13.79
CA LEU A 27 -30.94 -5.69 12.47
C LEU A 27 -30.04 -4.45 12.61
N ASN A 28 -30.33 -3.56 13.56
CA ASN A 28 -29.50 -2.38 13.82
C ASN A 28 -28.12 -2.75 14.39
N ILE A 29 -28.02 -3.77 15.26
CA ILE A 29 -26.73 -4.27 15.76
C ILE A 29 -25.90 -4.89 14.63
N ILE A 30 -26.53 -5.63 13.71
CA ILE A 30 -25.86 -6.20 12.54
C ILE A 30 -25.38 -5.08 11.59
N ILE A 31 -26.21 -4.08 11.32
CA ILE A 31 -25.84 -2.93 10.47
C ILE A 31 -24.71 -2.11 11.12
N VAL A 32 -24.77 -1.84 12.42
CA VAL A 32 -23.70 -1.12 13.15
C VAL A 32 -22.40 -1.95 13.21
N SER A 33 -22.49 -3.27 13.35
CA SER A 33 -21.32 -4.17 13.33
C SER A 33 -20.69 -4.28 11.94
N ILE A 34 -21.49 -4.23 10.87
CA ILE A 34 -21.01 -4.18 9.47
C ILE A 34 -20.37 -2.81 9.18
N ILE A 35 -20.87 -1.71 9.75
CA ILE A 35 -20.27 -0.37 9.60
C ILE A 35 -18.97 -0.21 10.42
N LEU A 36 -18.85 -0.92 11.55
CA LEU A 36 -17.62 -0.99 12.36
C LEU A 36 -16.54 -1.91 11.76
N LEU A 37 -16.87 -2.66 10.71
CA LEU A 37 -15.94 -3.33 9.79
C LEU A 37 -15.70 -2.48 8.53
N SER A 38 -15.58 -1.16 8.68
CA SER A 38 -14.99 -0.34 7.62
C SER A 38 -13.51 -0.70 7.51
N SER A 39 -13.20 -1.73 6.72
CA SER A 39 -11.87 -1.86 6.14
C SER A 39 -11.58 -0.50 5.51
N VAL A 40 -10.55 0.20 5.99
CA VAL A 40 -10.03 1.37 5.28
C VAL A 40 -9.68 0.85 3.89
N MET A 41 -10.53 1.13 2.90
CA MET A 41 -10.26 0.75 1.52
C MET A 41 -9.07 1.59 1.07
N LYS A 42 -7.87 1.03 1.22
CA LYS A 42 -6.66 1.63 0.70
C LYS A 42 -6.74 1.56 -0.82
N ALA A 43 -6.57 2.69 -1.50
CA ALA A 43 -6.47 2.67 -2.95
C ALA A 43 -5.21 1.90 -3.32
N GLN A 44 -5.40 0.70 -3.87
CA GLN A 44 -4.31 -0.13 -4.35
C GLN A 44 -3.83 0.42 -5.68
N SER A 45 -2.56 0.83 -5.75
CA SER A 45 -1.91 1.25 -6.99
C SER A 45 -0.83 0.24 -7.34
N SER A 46 -0.68 -0.08 -8.62
CA SER A 46 0.40 -0.93 -9.10
C SER A 46 1.19 -0.23 -10.20
N LEU A 47 2.50 -0.43 -10.22
CA LEU A 47 3.38 0.06 -11.26
C LEU A 47 4.28 -1.07 -11.72
N THR A 48 4.51 -1.16 -13.03
CA THR A 48 5.40 -2.17 -13.60
C THR A 48 6.69 -1.49 -14.08
N ILE A 49 7.83 -2.07 -13.68
CA ILE A 49 9.16 -1.55 -13.95
C ILE A 49 10.00 -2.62 -14.67
N PRO A 50 10.82 -2.24 -15.67
CA PRO A 50 10.88 -0.90 -16.26
C PRO A 50 9.59 -0.53 -16.99
N ASN A 51 9.28 0.76 -17.07
CA ASN A 51 8.08 1.26 -17.74
C ASN A 51 8.29 1.33 -19.27
N LEU A 52 8.68 0.19 -19.84
CA LEU A 52 8.92 -0.01 -21.27
C LEU A 52 8.77 -1.49 -21.64
N ALA A 53 8.66 -1.78 -22.93
CA ALA A 53 8.59 -3.15 -23.42
C ALA A 53 9.95 -3.85 -23.26
N VAL A 54 9.92 -5.05 -22.67
CA VAL A 54 11.08 -5.92 -22.50
C VAL A 54 10.81 -7.27 -23.18
N THR A 55 11.86 -8.01 -23.53
CA THR A 55 11.77 -9.30 -24.26
C THR A 55 12.69 -10.39 -23.72
N GLY A 56 13.50 -10.07 -22.69
CA GLY A 56 14.49 -10.98 -22.13
C GLY A 56 13.91 -11.90 -21.05
N SER A 57 14.78 -12.74 -20.51
CA SER A 57 14.43 -13.55 -19.35
C SER A 57 15.59 -13.61 -18.36
N PHE A 58 15.26 -13.91 -17.10
CA PHE A 58 16.25 -14.07 -16.05
C PHE A 58 15.74 -14.99 -14.96
N THR A 59 16.52 -15.98 -14.54
CA THR A 59 16.16 -16.83 -13.40
C THR A 59 16.11 -16.02 -12.11
N GLY A 60 17.04 -15.06 -11.95
CA GLY A 60 17.06 -14.03 -10.92
C GLY A 60 16.40 -14.43 -9.59
N PRO A 61 15.19 -13.91 -9.31
CA PRO A 61 14.50 -14.06 -8.03
C PRO A 61 13.91 -15.45 -7.74
N LEU A 62 13.86 -16.36 -8.73
CA LEU A 62 13.21 -17.67 -8.63
C LEU A 62 14.17 -18.83 -8.97
N ALA A 63 15.46 -18.65 -8.69
CA ALA A 63 16.43 -19.73 -8.77
C ALA A 63 16.21 -20.75 -7.64
N ASN A 64 16.40 -22.03 -7.94
CA ASN A 64 16.31 -23.09 -6.93
C ASN A 64 17.59 -23.26 -6.09
N VAL A 65 18.64 -22.50 -6.41
CA VAL A 65 19.87 -22.39 -5.62
C VAL A 65 19.92 -21.06 -4.87
N ALA A 66 20.83 -20.93 -3.91
CA ALA A 66 21.02 -19.69 -3.18
C ALA A 66 21.26 -18.49 -4.12
N ARG A 67 20.67 -17.35 -3.77
CA ARG A 67 20.72 -16.13 -4.58
C ARG A 67 20.71 -14.91 -3.67
N ASN A 68 21.62 -13.98 -3.95
CA ASN A 68 21.40 -12.57 -3.65
C ASN A 68 21.18 -11.84 -4.98
N TYR A 69 20.13 -11.04 -5.06
CA TYR A 69 19.75 -10.33 -6.27
C TYR A 69 19.25 -8.94 -5.91
N GLN A 70 19.83 -7.91 -6.52
CA GLN A 70 19.51 -6.53 -6.24
C GLN A 70 19.13 -5.80 -7.52
N MET A 71 17.96 -5.19 -7.50
CA MET A 71 17.46 -4.25 -8.51
C MET A 71 17.59 -2.84 -7.98
N ILE A 72 18.04 -1.92 -8.84
CA ILE A 72 18.06 -0.49 -8.55
C ILE A 72 17.20 0.19 -9.62
N ILE A 73 16.30 1.04 -9.17
CA ILE A 73 15.30 1.70 -9.99
C ILE A 73 15.40 3.20 -9.76
N ASP A 74 15.55 3.94 -10.84
CA ASP A 74 15.51 5.40 -10.84
C ASP A 74 14.15 5.92 -10.38
N ASP A 75 14.13 7.01 -9.60
CA ASP A 75 12.93 7.59 -9.04
C ASP A 75 11.91 8.05 -10.11
N SER A 76 12.38 8.41 -11.31
CA SER A 76 11.53 8.80 -12.44
C SER A 76 10.61 7.66 -12.89
N GLN A 77 11.02 6.41 -12.68
CA GLN A 77 10.22 5.21 -12.95
C GLN A 77 9.18 4.94 -11.87
N LEU A 78 9.19 5.67 -10.75
CA LEU A 78 8.45 5.38 -9.52
C LEU A 78 7.57 6.53 -9.02
N THR A 79 7.49 7.63 -9.77
CA THR A 79 6.72 8.84 -9.40
C THR A 79 5.30 8.56 -8.91
N ALA A 80 4.59 7.61 -9.55
CA ALA A 80 3.22 7.22 -9.18
C ALA A 80 3.10 6.49 -7.82
N LEU A 81 4.22 6.06 -7.24
CA LEU A 81 4.29 5.38 -5.94
C LEU A 81 4.72 6.31 -4.81
N ALA A 82 5.18 7.54 -5.11
CA ALA A 82 5.65 8.48 -4.10
C ALA A 82 4.58 8.76 -3.04
N GLY A 83 4.97 8.67 -1.76
CA GLY A 83 4.08 8.84 -0.62
C GLY A 83 3.16 7.64 -0.32
N LYS A 84 3.28 6.52 -1.04
CA LYS A 84 2.51 5.29 -0.80
C LYS A 84 3.34 4.24 -0.06
N SER A 85 2.65 3.38 0.69
CA SER A 85 3.29 2.20 1.26
C SER A 85 3.32 1.08 0.24
N LEU A 86 4.50 0.64 -0.17
CA LEU A 86 4.70 -0.56 -0.98
C LEU A 86 4.32 -1.79 -0.15
N THR A 87 3.60 -2.73 -0.75
CA THR A 87 2.98 -3.86 -0.03
C THR A 87 3.27 -5.22 -0.63
N SER A 88 3.65 -5.29 -1.91
CA SER A 88 4.11 -6.53 -2.52
C SER A 88 4.85 -6.26 -3.82
N ILE A 89 5.62 -7.25 -4.25
CA ILE A 89 6.12 -7.35 -5.62
C ILE A 89 5.55 -8.58 -6.30
N SER A 90 5.53 -8.57 -7.62
CA SER A 90 5.14 -9.71 -8.44
C SER A 90 6.03 -9.77 -9.67
N PHE A 91 6.34 -10.99 -10.09
CA PHE A 91 7.03 -11.29 -11.33
C PHE A 91 6.10 -12.10 -12.23
N ARG A 92 6.37 -12.07 -13.53
CA ARG A 92 5.64 -12.88 -14.53
C ARG A 92 6.61 -13.70 -15.35
N LEU A 93 6.11 -14.78 -15.95
CA LEU A 93 6.89 -15.57 -16.91
C LEU A 93 7.16 -14.76 -18.19
N PRO A 94 8.24 -15.07 -18.95
CA PRO A 94 8.45 -14.52 -20.28
C PRO A 94 7.26 -14.80 -21.19
N THR A 95 6.97 -13.90 -22.13
CA THR A 95 5.78 -13.98 -22.98
C THR A 95 5.75 -15.17 -23.93
N THR A 96 6.89 -15.85 -24.12
CA THR A 96 7.04 -17.06 -24.93
C THR A 96 6.73 -18.33 -24.16
N VAL A 97 6.58 -18.27 -22.83
CA VAL A 97 6.28 -19.42 -21.99
C VAL A 97 4.78 -19.68 -21.98
N THR A 98 4.40 -20.92 -22.25
CA THR A 98 3.01 -21.40 -22.39
C THR A 98 2.60 -22.39 -21.29
N ALA A 99 3.44 -22.57 -20.27
CA ALA A 99 3.16 -23.42 -19.12
C ALA A 99 3.32 -22.61 -17.83
N SER A 100 2.33 -22.71 -16.96
CA SER A 100 2.37 -22.10 -15.64
C SER A 100 3.46 -22.76 -14.77
N TRP A 101 4.00 -22.00 -13.83
CA TRP A 101 5.00 -22.48 -12.88
C TRP A 101 4.57 -22.16 -11.44
N PRO A 102 4.96 -22.97 -10.46
CA PRO A 102 5.63 -24.27 -10.57
C PRO A 102 4.65 -25.41 -10.93
N VAL A 103 5.16 -26.54 -11.42
CA VAL A 103 4.33 -27.73 -11.71
C VAL A 103 3.79 -28.42 -10.45
N ALA A 104 4.44 -28.17 -9.31
CA ALA A 104 4.05 -28.62 -7.97
C ALA A 104 4.46 -27.55 -6.95
N ASP A 105 3.85 -27.56 -5.77
CA ASP A 105 4.14 -26.60 -4.70
C ASP A 105 5.65 -26.46 -4.46
N THR A 106 6.15 -25.24 -4.66
CA THR A 106 7.56 -24.91 -4.50
C THR A 106 7.73 -24.03 -3.29
N THR A 107 8.59 -24.44 -2.37
CA THR A 107 8.86 -23.73 -1.11
C THR A 107 10.32 -23.28 -1.08
N PHE A 108 10.49 -21.98 -0.84
CA PHE A 108 11.76 -21.42 -0.37
C PHE A 108 11.72 -21.44 1.16
N SER A 109 12.67 -22.11 1.81
CA SER A 109 12.72 -22.19 3.28
C SER A 109 12.96 -20.83 3.93
N ASP A 110 13.73 -19.97 3.26
CA ASP A 110 13.92 -18.58 3.62
C ASP A 110 13.97 -17.71 2.35
N TYR A 111 13.04 -16.74 2.27
CA TYR A 111 12.93 -15.79 1.18
C TYR A 111 12.74 -14.38 1.75
N GLN A 112 13.82 -13.61 1.68
CA GLN A 112 13.91 -12.29 2.27
C GLN A 112 13.82 -11.23 1.18
N ILE A 113 13.13 -10.14 1.49
CA ILE A 113 13.08 -8.94 0.65
C ILE A 113 13.44 -7.75 1.51
N TYR A 114 14.36 -6.94 1.01
CA TYR A 114 14.80 -5.70 1.61
C TYR A 114 14.58 -4.55 0.66
N LEU A 115 14.08 -3.43 1.18
CA LEU A 115 13.92 -2.18 0.46
C LEU A 115 14.73 -1.06 1.10
N SER A 116 15.31 -0.19 0.29
CA SER A 116 16.04 1.00 0.73
C SER A 116 16.07 2.06 -0.36
N ASN A 117 16.53 3.26 -0.01
CA ASN A 117 17.03 4.16 -1.04
C ASN A 117 18.31 3.58 -1.67
N GLY A 118 18.65 4.03 -2.86
CA GLY A 118 19.83 3.59 -3.60
C GLY A 118 20.61 4.72 -4.24
N VAL A 119 21.79 4.34 -4.75
CA VAL A 119 22.56 5.16 -5.70
C VAL A 119 21.82 5.28 -7.03
N GLU A 120 22.28 6.18 -7.89
CA GLU A 120 21.84 6.24 -9.29
C GLU A 120 22.09 4.91 -10.01
N PRO A 121 21.21 4.45 -10.92
CA PRO A 121 21.45 3.23 -11.68
C PRO A 121 22.79 3.22 -12.46
N ALA A 122 23.27 4.39 -12.87
CA ALA A 122 24.56 4.56 -13.52
C ALA A 122 25.75 4.30 -12.58
N ASP A 123 25.57 4.53 -11.28
CA ASP A 123 26.61 4.42 -10.26
C ASP A 123 26.64 3.06 -9.57
N ARG A 124 25.81 2.10 -10.02
CA ARG A 124 25.74 0.75 -9.43
C ARG A 124 27.11 0.07 -9.42
N GLN A 125 27.52 -0.31 -8.22
CA GLN A 125 28.68 -1.13 -7.93
C GLN A 125 28.34 -2.63 -7.96
N LEU A 126 29.33 -3.47 -8.25
CA LEU A 126 29.26 -4.92 -8.03
C LEU A 126 29.54 -5.26 -6.56
N ASN A 127 28.82 -4.57 -5.68
CA ASN A 127 28.84 -4.73 -4.24
C ASN A 127 27.47 -4.28 -3.71
N PHE A 128 26.71 -5.22 -3.16
CA PHE A 128 25.33 -4.95 -2.73
C PHE A 128 25.22 -3.82 -1.70
N ALA A 129 26.16 -3.74 -0.75
CA ALA A 129 26.14 -2.72 0.30
C ALA A 129 26.47 -1.33 -0.23
N ALA A 130 27.36 -1.22 -1.22
CA ALA A 130 27.76 0.05 -1.82
C ALA A 130 26.63 0.70 -2.64
N ASN A 131 25.58 -0.05 -2.98
CA ASN A 131 24.43 0.45 -3.74
C ASN A 131 23.31 1.01 -2.86
N ILE A 132 23.40 0.84 -1.54
CA ILE A 132 22.36 1.22 -0.57
C ILE A 132 22.67 2.61 -0.02
N VAL A 133 21.65 3.46 0.03
CA VAL A 133 21.72 4.77 0.68
C VAL A 133 20.81 4.78 1.91
N GLY A 134 21.40 5.04 3.08
CA GLY A 134 20.67 5.08 4.34
C GLY A 134 20.29 3.68 4.87
N ALA A 135 19.18 3.62 5.61
CA ALA A 135 18.75 2.39 6.26
C ALA A 135 18.03 1.45 5.30
N GLN A 136 18.35 0.16 5.39
CA GLN A 136 17.66 -0.90 4.67
C GLN A 136 16.57 -1.53 5.56
N THR A 137 15.36 -1.65 5.02
CA THR A 137 14.19 -2.22 5.71
C THR A 137 13.93 -3.63 5.22
N GLN A 138 13.91 -4.62 6.11
CA GLN A 138 13.45 -5.96 5.78
C GLN A 138 11.92 -5.97 5.70
N VAL A 139 11.38 -6.04 4.49
CA VAL A 139 9.94 -6.00 4.24
C VAL A 139 9.28 -7.37 4.23
N ARG A 140 10.09 -8.43 4.07
CA ARG A 140 9.67 -9.83 4.13
C ARG A 140 10.83 -10.70 4.60
N SER A 141 10.52 -11.74 5.36
CA SER A 141 11.43 -12.84 5.70
C SER A 141 10.68 -14.14 5.92
N GLY A 142 11.43 -15.25 6.03
CA GLY A 142 10.88 -16.57 6.30
C GLY A 142 10.40 -17.30 5.04
N SER A 143 9.67 -18.40 5.26
CA SER A 143 9.27 -19.30 4.19
C SER A 143 8.35 -18.63 3.16
N LEU A 144 8.57 -18.92 1.88
CA LEU A 144 7.70 -18.54 0.77
C LEU A 144 7.24 -19.82 0.05
N LEU A 145 5.96 -20.14 0.22
CA LEU A 145 5.26 -21.14 -0.58
C LEU A 145 4.73 -20.49 -1.85
N ILE A 146 5.08 -21.06 -2.99
CA ILE A 146 4.50 -20.76 -4.30
C ILE A 146 3.69 -21.99 -4.71
N PRO A 147 2.35 -21.93 -4.66
CA PRO A 147 1.50 -23.05 -5.04
C PRO A 147 1.68 -23.45 -6.50
N ALA A 148 1.38 -24.70 -6.82
CA ALA A 148 1.36 -25.17 -8.21
C ALA A 148 0.55 -24.23 -9.11
N ASN A 149 1.13 -23.87 -10.26
CA ASN A 149 0.58 -22.98 -11.30
C ASN A 149 0.29 -21.53 -10.86
N ALA A 150 0.78 -21.10 -9.68
CA ALA A 150 0.49 -19.76 -9.17
C ALA A 150 1.11 -18.64 -10.01
N VAL A 151 2.27 -18.88 -10.64
CA VAL A 151 2.86 -17.99 -11.64
C VAL A 151 2.37 -18.47 -13.00
N SER A 152 1.25 -17.91 -13.43
CA SER A 152 0.62 -18.30 -14.69
C SER A 152 1.46 -17.94 -15.92
N ASP A 153 1.23 -18.66 -17.00
CA ASP A 153 1.74 -18.33 -18.32
C ASP A 153 1.09 -17.05 -18.90
N GLY A 154 1.65 -16.58 -20.02
CA GLY A 154 1.21 -15.36 -20.70
C GLY A 154 1.75 -14.07 -20.11
N THR A 155 0.98 -12.98 -20.19
CA THR A 155 1.43 -11.62 -19.88
C THR A 155 1.10 -11.15 -18.46
N ASN A 156 0.44 -11.98 -17.65
CA ASN A 156 -0.16 -11.55 -16.39
C ASN A 156 0.75 -11.74 -15.18
N PHE A 157 0.58 -10.87 -14.18
CA PHE A 157 1.21 -10.96 -12.86
C PHE A 157 0.24 -11.59 -11.87
N THR A 158 0.31 -12.90 -11.68
CA THR A 158 -0.70 -13.71 -10.98
C THR A 158 -0.31 -14.11 -9.55
N PHE A 159 0.98 -14.07 -9.22
CA PHE A 159 1.48 -14.36 -7.88
C PHE A 159 2.13 -13.12 -7.24
N ASN A 160 1.57 -12.66 -6.12
CA ASN A 160 2.15 -11.55 -5.34
C ASN A 160 2.98 -12.10 -4.18
N ILE A 161 4.21 -11.62 -4.06
CA ILE A 161 5.06 -11.84 -2.89
C ILE A 161 4.77 -10.70 -1.90
N ASN A 162 3.92 -10.97 -0.92
CA ASN A 162 3.48 -9.98 0.05
C ASN A 162 4.57 -9.61 1.05
N PHE A 163 4.65 -8.32 1.36
CA PHE A 163 5.47 -7.80 2.44
C PHE A 163 4.76 -7.99 3.77
N THR A 164 5.49 -8.42 4.79
CA THR A 164 5.04 -8.45 6.18
C THR A 164 5.18 -7.07 6.84
N THR A 165 6.13 -6.26 6.36
CA THR A 165 6.36 -4.89 6.80
C THR A 165 6.19 -3.94 5.60
N PRO A 166 5.13 -3.11 5.55
CA PRO A 166 4.96 -2.13 4.48
C PRO A 166 6.12 -1.12 4.45
N TYR A 167 6.51 -0.67 3.26
CA TYR A 167 7.59 0.29 3.07
C TYR A 167 7.07 1.60 2.52
N LEU A 168 7.20 2.71 3.26
CA LEU A 168 6.82 4.03 2.77
C LEU A 168 7.84 4.51 1.73
N TYR A 169 7.42 4.63 0.48
CA TYR A 169 8.28 5.14 -0.58
C TYR A 169 8.26 6.68 -0.61
N THR A 170 9.43 7.30 -0.40
CA THR A 170 9.55 8.77 -0.27
C THR A 170 10.00 9.48 -1.54
N GLY A 171 10.15 8.77 -2.66
CA GLY A 171 10.49 9.36 -3.95
C GLY A 171 11.98 9.46 -4.28
N ASN A 172 12.84 8.63 -3.68
CA ASN A 172 14.25 8.49 -4.10
C ASN A 172 14.44 7.19 -4.88
N ASN A 173 15.59 6.99 -5.54
CA ASN A 173 15.92 5.71 -6.19
C ASN A 173 15.68 4.53 -5.25
N LEU A 174 15.03 3.48 -5.75
CA LEU A 174 14.62 2.33 -4.95
C LEU A 174 15.56 1.15 -5.22
N VAL A 175 16.10 0.60 -4.14
CA VAL A 175 16.74 -0.72 -4.15
C VAL A 175 15.73 -1.76 -3.70
N ILE A 176 15.59 -2.82 -4.49
CA ILE A 176 14.90 -4.05 -4.10
C ILE A 176 15.94 -5.16 -4.07
N GLU A 177 16.26 -5.65 -2.87
CA GLU A 177 17.18 -6.76 -2.68
C GLU A 177 16.44 -8.02 -2.22
N ILE A 178 16.65 -9.12 -2.93
CA ILE A 178 16.06 -10.42 -2.70
C ILE A 178 17.18 -11.38 -2.31
N ARG A 179 17.02 -12.03 -1.15
CA ARG A 179 17.94 -13.05 -0.66
C ARG A 179 17.16 -14.33 -0.39
N HIS A 180 17.62 -15.45 -0.93
CA HIS A 180 17.03 -16.75 -0.62
C HIS A 180 18.07 -17.87 -0.65
N THR A 181 17.78 -18.97 0.05
CA THR A 181 18.65 -20.16 0.12
C THR A 181 18.42 -21.14 -1.03
N GLY A 182 17.46 -20.85 -1.90
CA GLY A 182 16.99 -21.76 -2.95
C GLY A 182 15.64 -22.39 -2.58
N SER A 183 15.08 -23.17 -3.49
CA SER A 183 13.79 -23.82 -3.30
C SER A 183 13.89 -25.32 -3.50
N ASN A 184 12.89 -26.05 -3.01
CA ASN A 184 12.77 -27.50 -3.25
C ASN A 184 12.25 -27.85 -4.67
N GLY A 185 11.94 -26.86 -5.50
CA GLY A 185 11.39 -27.03 -6.85
C GLY A 185 12.43 -26.77 -7.96
N SER A 186 11.96 -26.82 -9.21
CA SER A 186 12.78 -26.44 -10.37
C SER A 186 12.85 -24.92 -10.50
N SER A 187 14.03 -24.40 -10.87
CA SER A 187 14.19 -22.99 -11.25
C SER A 187 13.23 -22.60 -12.38
N THR A 188 12.81 -21.34 -12.42
CA THR A 188 12.16 -20.75 -13.59
C THR A 188 12.77 -19.40 -13.93
N SER A 189 12.79 -19.07 -15.22
CA SER A 189 13.13 -17.72 -15.68
C SER A 189 11.87 -16.87 -15.70
N ILE A 190 11.99 -15.65 -15.21
CA ILE A 190 10.95 -14.62 -15.28
C ILE A 190 11.26 -13.65 -16.43
N HIS A 191 10.27 -12.86 -16.82
CA HIS A 191 10.44 -11.82 -17.82
C HIS A 191 11.43 -10.75 -17.33
N ALA A 192 12.38 -10.32 -18.17
CA ALA A 192 13.41 -9.37 -17.77
C ALA A 192 13.84 -8.45 -18.92
N ALA A 193 14.42 -7.29 -18.58
CA ALA A 193 15.22 -6.46 -19.47
C ALA A 193 16.67 -6.96 -19.48
N GLY A 194 17.22 -7.17 -20.67
CA GLY A 194 18.64 -7.47 -20.84
C GLY A 194 19.52 -6.24 -20.66
N ILE A 195 20.82 -6.44 -20.48
CA ILE A 195 21.80 -5.36 -20.27
C ILE A 195 21.90 -4.36 -21.44
N SER A 196 21.43 -4.73 -22.63
CA SER A 196 21.38 -3.89 -23.83
C SER A 196 20.03 -3.19 -24.02
N THR A 197 19.06 -3.39 -23.12
CA THR A 197 17.75 -2.74 -23.19
C THR A 197 17.91 -1.24 -22.93
N ALA A 198 17.21 -0.41 -23.70
CA ALA A 198 17.22 1.04 -23.47
C ALA A 198 16.82 1.37 -22.02
N GLY A 199 17.56 2.28 -21.39
CA GLY A 199 17.39 2.62 -19.97
C GLY A 199 18.14 1.70 -19.00
N TYR A 200 18.70 0.57 -19.45
CA TYR A 200 19.56 -0.23 -18.58
C TYR A 200 20.84 0.56 -18.27
N GLY A 201 21.15 0.72 -16.97
CA GLY A 201 22.27 1.52 -16.49
C GLY A 201 21.98 3.02 -16.36
N SER A 202 20.76 3.48 -16.65
CA SER A 202 20.36 4.88 -16.42
C SER A 202 19.02 5.02 -15.71
N LEU A 203 18.02 4.21 -16.08
CA LEU A 203 16.69 4.20 -15.44
C LEU A 203 16.51 3.00 -14.51
N PHE A 204 17.25 1.92 -14.77
CA PHE A 204 17.21 0.71 -13.96
C PHE A 204 18.47 -0.11 -14.19
N THR A 205 18.86 -0.90 -13.21
CA THR A 205 20.03 -1.79 -13.30
C THR A 205 19.93 -2.90 -12.27
N ALA A 206 20.71 -3.97 -12.43
CA ALA A 206 20.70 -5.05 -11.47
C ALA A 206 22.05 -5.75 -11.30
N CYS A 207 22.27 -6.34 -10.12
CA CYS A 207 23.39 -7.23 -9.84
C CYS A 207 22.92 -8.46 -9.07
N TRP A 208 23.69 -9.55 -9.13
CA TRP A 208 23.34 -10.80 -8.45
C TRP A 208 24.58 -11.63 -8.10
N SER A 209 24.44 -12.57 -7.17
CA SER A 209 25.42 -13.62 -6.91
C SER A 209 24.72 -14.94 -6.54
N SER A 210 25.37 -16.07 -6.81
CA SER A 210 25.07 -17.38 -6.16
C SER A 210 26.11 -17.74 -5.10
N ASP A 211 27.20 -16.98 -5.06
CA ASP A 211 28.37 -17.22 -4.24
C ASP A 211 29.00 -15.87 -3.84
N ALA A 212 30.33 -15.83 -3.72
CA ALA A 212 31.09 -14.64 -3.35
C ALA A 212 31.15 -13.55 -4.43
N SER A 213 31.02 -13.89 -5.72
CA SER A 213 31.20 -12.92 -6.81
C SER A 213 29.88 -12.25 -7.19
N VAL A 214 29.84 -10.92 -7.11
CA VAL A 214 28.70 -10.14 -7.58
C VAL A 214 28.86 -9.82 -9.06
N LEU A 215 27.89 -10.24 -9.86
CA LEU A 215 27.87 -10.08 -11.30
C LEU A 215 26.78 -9.10 -11.73
N GLN A 216 26.93 -8.55 -12.93
CA GLN A 216 25.83 -7.85 -13.59
C GLN A 216 24.68 -8.81 -13.89
N GLY A 217 23.45 -8.37 -13.60
CA GLY A 217 22.24 -9.17 -13.80
C GLY A 217 21.28 -8.51 -14.79
N ASN A 218 20.49 -9.32 -15.49
CA ASN A 218 19.33 -8.76 -16.18
C ASN A 218 18.35 -8.17 -15.15
N PHE A 219 17.65 -7.10 -15.53
CA PHE A 219 16.69 -6.46 -14.65
C PHE A 219 15.33 -7.18 -14.77
N SER A 220 14.89 -7.77 -13.68
CA SER A 220 13.61 -8.49 -13.60
C SER A 220 12.41 -7.56 -13.79
N TYR A 221 11.52 -7.89 -14.73
CA TYR A 221 10.30 -7.14 -14.99
C TYR A 221 9.34 -7.30 -13.80
N VAL A 222 9.24 -6.27 -12.98
CA VAL A 222 8.62 -6.32 -11.65
C VAL A 222 7.39 -5.44 -11.59
N LYS A 223 6.28 -5.99 -11.09
CA LYS A 223 5.11 -5.21 -10.69
C LYS A 223 5.21 -4.93 -9.20
N ILE A 224 5.24 -3.67 -8.82
CA ILE A 224 5.20 -3.22 -7.43
C ILE A 224 3.77 -2.80 -7.12
N ASN A 225 3.17 -3.43 -6.11
CA ASN A 225 1.89 -3.00 -5.58
C ASN A 225 2.12 -2.12 -4.36
N SER A 226 1.28 -1.12 -4.21
CA SER A 226 1.28 -0.20 -3.10
C SER A 226 -0.15 0.04 -2.61
N SER A 227 -0.24 0.39 -1.34
CA SER A 227 -1.47 0.86 -0.72
C SER A 227 -1.23 2.30 -0.29
N GLY A 228 -2.07 3.21 -0.75
CA GLY A 228 -2.24 4.50 -0.08
C GLY A 228 -3.50 4.44 0.79
N THR A 229 -3.52 5.11 1.94
CA THR A 229 -4.74 5.88 2.23
C THR A 229 -4.97 6.74 1.00
N LEU A 230 -6.18 6.81 0.42
CA LEU A 230 -6.50 7.68 -0.72
C LEU A 230 -5.78 9.01 -0.51
N GLY A 231 -4.61 9.13 -1.13
CA GLY A 231 -3.75 10.28 -0.96
C GLY A 231 -4.50 11.32 -1.72
N VAL A 232 -5.03 12.30 -1.00
CA VAL A 232 -5.47 13.56 -1.59
C VAL A 232 -4.38 13.88 -2.61
N LYS A 233 -4.74 13.81 -3.90
CA LYS A 233 -3.90 14.37 -4.96
C LYS A 233 -3.48 15.71 -4.41
N SER A 234 -2.20 16.03 -4.40
CA SER A 234 -1.80 17.43 -4.38
C SER A 234 -2.40 18.03 -5.66
N VAL A 235 -3.67 18.41 -5.56
CA VAL A 235 -4.34 19.31 -6.47
C VAL A 235 -3.57 20.58 -6.22
N GLU A 236 -2.83 21.01 -7.25
CA GLU A 236 -2.38 22.39 -7.32
C GLU A 236 -3.54 23.26 -6.90
N ILE A 237 -3.31 24.05 -5.85
CA ILE A 237 -4.31 24.91 -5.25
C ILE A 237 -4.78 25.87 -6.34
N ASN A 238 -5.91 25.54 -6.98
CA ASN A 238 -6.80 26.54 -7.49
C ASN A 238 -7.39 27.24 -6.27
N GLY A 239 -6.65 28.21 -5.73
CA GLY A 239 -7.04 29.35 -4.91
C GLY A 239 -7.99 29.22 -3.69
N GLU A 240 -8.55 28.07 -3.33
CA GLU A 240 -9.84 28.08 -2.61
C GLU A 240 -9.85 27.50 -1.18
N THR A 241 -8.83 26.75 -0.76
CA THR A 241 -8.74 26.23 0.62
C THR A 241 -7.42 26.64 1.29
N SER A 242 -7.49 27.30 2.44
CA SER A 242 -6.30 27.73 3.20
C SER A 242 -6.50 27.59 4.71
N VAL A 243 -5.39 27.49 5.45
CA VAL A 243 -5.39 27.46 6.92
C VAL A 243 -4.51 28.55 7.48
N TYR A 244 -4.93 29.18 8.57
CA TYR A 244 -4.17 30.24 9.22
C TYR A 244 -4.53 30.36 10.71
N PRO A 245 -3.64 30.92 11.56
CA PRO A 245 -2.23 31.16 11.25
C PRO A 245 -1.48 29.83 11.05
N ASN A 246 -0.37 29.87 10.33
CA ASN A 246 0.58 28.76 10.26
C ASN A 246 1.99 29.38 10.29
N PRO A 247 2.78 29.22 11.37
CA PRO A 247 2.52 28.39 12.56
C PRO A 247 1.33 28.85 13.43
N VAL A 248 0.71 27.91 14.14
CA VAL A 248 -0.46 28.13 15.02
C VAL A 248 -0.15 27.81 16.47
N LYS A 249 -0.71 28.60 17.39
CA LYS A 249 -0.66 28.34 18.84
C LYS A 249 -1.88 27.57 19.31
N ASP A 250 -3.03 28.24 19.33
CA ASP A 250 -4.23 27.69 19.98
C ASP A 250 -5.38 27.46 19.03
N LEU A 251 -5.58 28.36 18.07
CA LEU A 251 -6.76 28.39 17.21
C LEU A 251 -6.34 28.39 15.75
N LEU A 252 -6.67 27.31 15.04
CA LEU A 252 -6.44 27.16 13.61
C LEU A 252 -7.75 27.45 12.87
N TYR A 253 -7.74 28.43 11.98
CA TYR A 253 -8.85 28.78 11.11
C TYR A 253 -8.72 28.07 9.78
N VAL A 254 -9.83 27.54 9.27
CA VAL A 254 -9.90 26.89 7.95
C VAL A 254 -10.80 27.74 7.06
N LYS A 255 -10.26 28.18 5.93
CA LYS A 255 -11.02 28.83 4.85
C LYS A 255 -11.22 27.82 3.74
N SER A 256 -12.46 27.65 3.32
CA SER A 256 -12.87 26.75 2.24
C SER A 256 -14.04 27.37 1.49
N THR A 257 -14.06 27.24 0.16
CA THR A 257 -15.23 27.56 -0.67
C THR A 257 -16.29 26.46 -0.59
N ASP A 258 -15.86 25.22 -0.33
CA ASP A 258 -16.72 24.05 -0.17
C ASP A 258 -17.33 23.95 1.23
N ASP A 259 -18.55 23.41 1.29
CA ASP A 259 -19.24 23.06 2.54
C ASP A 259 -18.59 21.81 3.15
N LEU A 260 -17.83 22.01 4.22
CA LEU A 260 -17.14 20.95 4.96
C LEU A 260 -18.12 20.22 5.89
N VAL A 261 -17.96 18.90 6.02
CA VAL A 261 -18.76 18.06 6.93
C VAL A 261 -17.91 17.39 8.00
N GLU A 262 -16.61 17.19 7.76
CA GLU A 262 -15.70 16.59 8.71
C GLU A 262 -14.28 17.15 8.60
N LEU A 263 -13.64 17.36 9.75
CA LEU A 263 -12.25 17.76 9.91
C LEU A 263 -11.52 16.73 10.76
N LYS A 264 -10.30 16.37 10.38
CA LYS A 264 -9.44 15.45 11.12
C LYS A 264 -8.02 16.00 11.17
N ILE A 265 -7.37 15.95 12.34
CA ILE A 265 -5.95 16.27 12.45
C ILE A 265 -5.18 14.99 12.74
N PHE A 266 -4.10 14.79 12.01
CA PHE A 266 -3.16 13.69 12.19
C PHE A 266 -1.79 14.24 12.59
N ASN A 267 -1.12 13.54 13.51
CA ASN A 267 0.30 13.79 13.76
C ASN A 267 1.18 13.16 12.66
N PHE A 268 2.48 13.40 12.70
CA PHE A 268 3.41 12.92 11.67
C PHE A 268 3.60 11.38 11.65
N VAL A 269 3.19 10.67 12.70
CA VAL A 269 3.16 9.19 12.73
C VAL A 269 1.81 8.62 12.24
N GLY A 270 0.91 9.49 11.74
CA GLY A 270 -0.37 9.09 11.15
C GLY A 270 -1.48 8.81 12.16
N GLN A 271 -1.25 9.05 13.46
CA GLN A 271 -2.29 8.94 14.48
C GLN A 271 -3.25 10.12 14.38
N GLN A 272 -4.55 9.84 14.33
CA GLN A 272 -5.58 10.87 14.44
C GLN A 272 -5.59 11.44 15.86
N VAL A 273 -5.30 12.72 15.99
CA VAL A 273 -5.25 13.45 17.28
C VAL A 273 -6.45 14.38 17.47
N TYR A 274 -7.23 14.62 16.41
CA TYR A 274 -8.43 15.44 16.45
C TYR A 274 -9.46 14.96 15.42
N SER A 275 -10.75 15.06 15.74
CA SER A 275 -11.84 14.88 14.77
C SER A 275 -13.05 15.72 15.17
N GLN A 276 -13.63 16.42 14.19
CA GLN A 276 -14.87 17.16 14.34
C GLN A 276 -15.78 16.87 13.15
N LYS A 277 -17.03 16.50 13.42
CA LYS A 277 -18.11 16.36 12.44
C LYS A 277 -19.10 17.51 12.55
N ASN A 278 -19.97 17.66 11.56
CA ASN A 278 -20.98 18.72 11.49
C ASN A 278 -20.34 20.11 11.54
N VAL A 279 -19.39 20.30 10.63
CA VAL A 279 -18.52 21.47 10.56
C VAL A 279 -19.33 22.66 10.04
N THR A 280 -19.21 23.81 10.73
CA THR A 280 -19.83 25.07 10.29
C THR A 280 -18.96 25.72 9.21
N LYS A 281 -19.57 26.60 8.39
CA LYS A 281 -18.83 27.39 7.40
C LYS A 281 -17.71 28.19 8.06
N ASN A 282 -16.49 28.11 7.53
CA ASN A 282 -15.25 28.67 8.10
C ASN A 282 -14.95 28.23 9.54
N PRO A 283 -14.65 26.94 9.74
CA PRO A 283 -14.48 26.38 11.07
C PRO A 283 -13.20 26.85 11.76
N GLN A 284 -13.27 26.92 13.08
CA GLN A 284 -12.17 27.23 13.97
C GLN A 284 -11.87 26.00 14.84
N LEU A 285 -10.63 25.53 14.78
CA LEU A 285 -10.15 24.35 15.49
C LEU A 285 -9.32 24.76 16.69
N ASN A 286 -9.68 24.29 17.88
CA ASN A 286 -8.82 24.41 19.05
C ASN A 286 -7.75 23.32 19.02
N VAL A 287 -6.51 23.75 18.80
CA VAL A 287 -5.31 22.92 18.71
C VAL A 287 -4.35 23.13 19.89
N SER A 288 -4.74 23.92 20.91
CA SER A 288 -3.90 24.20 22.09
C SER A 288 -3.41 22.93 22.81
N GLY A 289 -4.21 21.87 22.82
CA GLY A 289 -3.86 20.58 23.41
C GLY A 289 -2.91 19.71 22.59
N LEU A 290 -2.52 20.14 21.39
CA LEU A 290 -1.54 19.42 20.57
C LEU A 290 -0.11 19.78 20.99
N ALA A 291 0.77 18.78 21.02
CA ALA A 291 2.20 19.02 21.24
C ALA A 291 2.80 19.86 20.09
N LYS A 292 3.93 20.54 20.34
CA LYS A 292 4.68 21.22 19.27
C LYS A 292 5.05 20.22 18.17
N GLY A 293 4.83 20.57 16.90
CA GLY A 293 5.20 19.70 15.80
C GLY A 293 4.43 19.92 14.51
N ASN A 294 4.69 19.04 13.53
CA ASN A 294 4.04 19.04 12.23
C ASN A 294 2.76 18.20 12.26
N TYR A 295 1.70 18.75 11.68
CA TYR A 295 0.39 18.12 11.62
C TYR A 295 -0.19 18.19 10.21
N VAL A 296 -1.08 17.24 9.91
CA VAL A 296 -1.88 17.23 8.68
C VAL A 296 -3.34 17.44 9.06
N LEU A 297 -3.95 18.50 8.55
CA LEU A 297 -5.38 18.70 8.59
C LEU A 297 -6.00 18.08 7.34
N GLN A 298 -6.87 17.10 7.53
CA GLN A 298 -7.73 16.55 6.50
C GLN A 298 -9.13 17.17 6.61
N MET A 299 -9.65 17.63 5.48
CA MET A 299 -11.00 18.19 5.32
C MET A 299 -11.80 17.26 4.42
N ILE A 300 -13.07 17.05 4.76
CA ILE A 300 -14.01 16.25 3.97
C ILE A 300 -15.23 17.14 3.68
N ASP A 301 -15.59 17.27 2.41
CA ASP A 301 -16.75 18.05 1.96
C ASP A 301 -18.04 17.22 2.01
N LYS A 302 -19.19 17.88 1.81
CA LYS A 302 -20.51 17.22 1.74
C LYS A 302 -20.64 16.18 0.62
N ASN A 303 -19.80 16.23 -0.39
CA ASN A 303 -19.78 15.30 -1.51
C ASN A 303 -18.88 14.07 -1.22
N GLY A 304 -18.21 14.05 -0.06
CA GLY A 304 -17.28 12.99 0.33
C GLY A 304 -15.87 13.16 -0.25
N ASN A 305 -15.56 14.28 -0.92
CA ASN A 305 -14.21 14.57 -1.38
C ASN A 305 -13.34 14.92 -0.18
N SER A 306 -12.10 14.41 -0.21
CA SER A 306 -11.11 14.73 0.82
C SER A 306 -10.04 15.66 0.26
N SER A 307 -9.76 16.73 1.00
CA SER A 307 -8.60 17.62 0.80
C SER A 307 -7.73 17.63 2.06
N SER A 308 -6.47 18.03 1.95
CA SER A 308 -5.53 18.02 3.08
C SER A 308 -4.51 19.14 2.97
N THR A 309 -4.15 19.70 4.13
CA THR A 309 -3.13 20.74 4.24
C THR A 309 -2.25 20.51 5.47
N LYS A 310 -0.99 20.93 5.40
CA LYS A 310 -0.02 20.81 6.49
C LYS A 310 -0.02 22.10 7.31
N PHE A 311 0.09 21.98 8.62
CA PHE A 311 0.32 23.13 9.51
C PHE A 311 1.30 22.77 10.63
N ILE A 312 1.91 23.80 11.21
CA ILE A 312 2.91 23.68 12.27
C ILE A 312 2.28 24.20 13.57
N LYS A 313 2.24 23.35 14.61
CA LYS A 313 1.87 23.76 15.98
C LYS A 313 3.10 24.29 16.71
N ASP A 314 2.99 25.48 17.25
CA ASP A 314 4.04 26.13 18.05
C ASP A 314 3.67 26.26 19.53
N SER A 315 4.65 26.62 20.38
CA SER A 315 4.53 26.65 21.86
C SER A 315 4.48 28.05 22.47
N ASP A 316 4.91 29.06 21.71
CA ASP A 316 5.09 30.42 22.20
C ASP A 316 3.94 31.28 21.76
#